data_AF-A0A395SRB2-F1
#
_entry.id   AF-A0A395SRB2-F1
#
_cell.length_a   1.000
_cell.length_b   1.000
_cell.length_c   1.000
_cell.angle_alpha   90.00
_cell.angle_beta   90.00
_cell.angle_gamma   90.00
#
_symmetry.space_group_name_H-M   'P 1'
#
loop_
_entity.id
_entity.type
_entity.pdbx_description
1 polymer ?
#
loop_
_entity_poly.entity_id
_entity_poly.type
_entity_poly.pdbx_seq_one_letter_code
_entity_poly.pdbx_strand_id
1 'polypeptide(L)'
;MLVAKRIVLHVILCCLLTLGLAEEDEKYDPANDFRPGNVTGLGDFYTWVGSYYNATAEVDVEFAYQYLTPSDEVCTELKNFTTTFKYDAILSVLERGTWNGGNNSVIFWLTLMPQTSSPFNVTSLPQDFMYKSSNLSFPIYSADPTPGGYWRPHNKAFPDKFNFTTTQVSSGAYSLNGTVLNNGDGGSASGWGNVTMPTCNSTEWTNDYRFSMTSSRSYIAEDWDDYMYPEVSMQFDDKTANLTVDGIFYAKPHRQSNMTGQPVGGVPEVVGFVSVRFAGVVDEYHSDALSLNESTPSWERTVGFESNPSNIGYGESDSSAGKMVSGSILTFIVVIVSVTMPLF
;
A
#
# COMPACT_ATOMS: atom_id res chain seq x y z
N MET A 1 -25.97 -37.54 -38.28
CA MET A 1 -24.61 -37.49 -37.67
C MET A 1 -24.01 -36.07 -37.54
N LEU A 2 -24.75 -34.98 -37.80
CA LEU A 2 -24.22 -33.61 -37.64
C LEU A 2 -24.50 -32.95 -36.27
N VAL A 3 -25.38 -33.53 -35.45
CA VAL A 3 -25.78 -32.93 -34.15
C VAL A 3 -24.79 -33.26 -33.03
N ALA A 4 -24.06 -34.38 -33.14
CA ALA A 4 -23.13 -34.82 -32.10
C ALA A 4 -21.79 -34.05 -32.09
N LYS A 5 -21.39 -33.40 -33.20
CA LYS A 5 -20.09 -32.70 -33.30
C LYS A 5 -20.10 -31.26 -32.78
N ARG A 6 -21.27 -30.60 -32.69
CA ARG A 6 -21.37 -29.22 -32.18
C ARG A 6 -21.34 -29.13 -30.66
N ILE A 7 -21.80 -30.18 -29.97
CA ILE A 7 -21.89 -30.24 -28.51
C ILE A 7 -20.49 -30.41 -27.89
N VAL A 8 -19.63 -31.22 -28.51
CA VAL A 8 -18.26 -31.47 -28.00
C VAL A 8 -17.39 -30.20 -28.00
N LEU A 9 -17.60 -29.27 -28.94
CA LEU A 9 -16.82 -28.03 -29.01
C LEU A 9 -17.27 -26.97 -27.99
N HIS A 10 -18.54 -26.97 -27.57
CA HIS A 10 -19.03 -26.05 -26.53
C HIS A 10 -18.68 -26.53 -25.12
N VAL A 11 -18.56 -27.84 -24.91
CA VAL A 11 -18.13 -28.40 -23.61
C VAL A 11 -16.65 -28.15 -23.36
N ILE A 12 -15.80 -28.16 -24.40
CA ILE A 12 -14.36 -27.89 -24.26
C ILE A 12 -14.09 -26.39 -24.01
N LEU A 13 -14.93 -25.49 -24.51
CA LEU A 13 -14.77 -24.04 -24.29
C LEU A 13 -15.25 -23.59 -22.90
N CYS A 14 -16.20 -24.30 -22.27
CA CYS A 14 -16.61 -24.04 -20.89
C CYS A 14 -15.63 -24.60 -19.84
N CYS A 15 -14.76 -25.55 -20.19
CA CYS A 15 -13.77 -26.11 -19.26
C CYS A 15 -12.48 -25.27 -19.13
N LEU A 16 -12.36 -24.16 -19.87
CA LEU A 16 -11.20 -23.25 -19.79
C LEU A 16 -11.42 -22.04 -18.88
N LEU A 17 -12.59 -21.92 -18.23
CA LEU A 17 -12.97 -20.72 -17.46
C LEU A 17 -13.17 -20.91 -15.95
N THR A 18 -12.92 -22.10 -15.40
CA THR A 18 -13.11 -22.33 -13.95
C THR A 18 -12.08 -23.33 -13.42
N LEU A 19 -10.89 -22.86 -13.08
CA LEU A 19 -9.93 -23.64 -12.29
C LEU A 19 -9.44 -22.78 -11.13
N GLY A 20 -10.09 -22.98 -9.99
CA GLY A 20 -9.78 -22.38 -8.70
C GLY A 20 -10.96 -22.60 -7.77
N LEU A 21 -11.08 -23.79 -7.17
CA LEU A 21 -12.11 -24.08 -6.17
C LEU A 21 -11.52 -23.83 -4.76
N ALA A 22 -11.34 -22.55 -4.43
CA ALA A 22 -11.61 -22.11 -3.07
C ALA A 22 -13.14 -22.27 -2.80
N GLU A 23 -13.58 -22.21 -1.54
CA GLU A 23 -15.02 -21.98 -1.28
C GLU A 23 -15.45 -20.77 -2.12
N GLU A 24 -16.51 -20.91 -2.92
CA GLU A 24 -16.92 -19.84 -3.83
C GLU A 24 -17.34 -18.65 -2.97
N ASP A 25 -16.48 -17.62 -2.88
CA ASP A 25 -16.86 -16.37 -2.25
C ASP A 25 -17.91 -15.73 -3.17
N GLU A 26 -19.18 -15.94 -2.85
CA GLU A 26 -20.32 -15.40 -3.62
C GLU A 26 -20.27 -13.88 -3.79
N LYS A 27 -19.44 -13.19 -2.99
CA LYS A 27 -19.24 -11.73 -3.04
C LYS A 27 -17.96 -11.33 -3.76
N TYR A 28 -17.12 -12.28 -4.17
CA TYR A 28 -15.91 -11.98 -4.94
C TYR A 28 -16.30 -11.51 -6.34
N ASP A 29 -15.76 -10.36 -6.71
CA ASP A 29 -15.93 -9.78 -8.03
C ASP A 29 -14.53 -9.55 -8.64
N PRO A 30 -14.15 -10.31 -9.68
CA PRO A 30 -12.84 -10.19 -10.30
C PRO A 30 -12.63 -8.84 -11.01
N ALA A 31 -13.68 -8.05 -11.22
CA ALA A 31 -13.55 -6.70 -11.78
C ALA A 31 -13.06 -5.67 -10.74
N ASN A 32 -13.02 -6.02 -9.46
CA ASN A 32 -12.50 -5.16 -8.40
C ASN A 32 -11.05 -5.54 -8.02
N ASP A 33 -10.36 -4.60 -7.40
CA ASP A 33 -8.98 -4.66 -6.90
C ASP A 33 -8.84 -5.39 -5.54
N PHE A 34 -9.89 -6.09 -5.10
CA PHE A 34 -9.90 -6.82 -3.84
C PHE A 34 -9.71 -8.33 -4.06
N ARG A 35 -9.06 -8.97 -3.10
CA ARG A 35 -8.94 -10.43 -2.99
C ARG A 35 -10.24 -11.04 -2.44
N PRO A 36 -10.46 -12.35 -2.65
CA PRO A 36 -11.54 -13.08 -1.98
C PRO A 36 -11.48 -12.89 -0.45
N GLY A 37 -12.64 -12.73 0.18
CA GLY A 37 -12.76 -12.47 1.62
C GLY A 37 -12.59 -13.71 2.50
N ASN A 38 -12.47 -14.89 1.91
CA ASN A 38 -12.41 -16.18 2.60
C ASN A 38 -11.01 -16.80 2.69
N VAL A 39 -9.96 -16.05 2.37
CA VAL A 39 -8.57 -16.50 2.55
C VAL A 39 -8.21 -16.49 4.04
N THR A 40 -8.14 -17.68 4.63
CA THR A 40 -7.81 -17.84 6.06
C THR A 40 -6.42 -17.29 6.35
N GLY A 41 -6.27 -16.58 7.47
CA GLY A 41 -4.97 -16.07 7.91
C GLY A 41 -4.41 -14.90 7.09
N LEU A 42 -5.14 -14.37 6.10
CA LEU A 42 -4.69 -13.21 5.31
C LEU A 42 -4.81 -11.90 6.10
N GLY A 43 -5.88 -11.75 6.89
CA GLY A 43 -6.16 -10.51 7.63
C GLY A 43 -6.58 -9.35 6.73
N ASP A 44 -7.15 -8.30 7.33
CA ASP A 44 -7.73 -7.19 6.57
C ASP A 44 -6.66 -6.36 5.84
N PHE A 45 -5.46 -6.24 6.41
CA PHE A 45 -4.36 -5.46 5.83
C PHE A 45 -3.98 -5.91 4.41
N TYR A 46 -4.01 -7.22 4.14
CA TYR A 46 -3.60 -7.80 2.86
C TYR A 46 -4.79 -8.06 1.91
N THR A 47 -5.91 -7.35 2.05
CA THR A 47 -7.11 -7.63 1.24
C THR A 47 -7.09 -7.05 -0.17
N TRP A 48 -6.14 -6.17 -0.50
CA TRP A 48 -5.97 -5.64 -1.85
C TRP A 48 -5.06 -6.52 -2.67
N VAL A 49 -5.36 -6.57 -3.97
CA VAL A 49 -4.50 -7.17 -4.97
C VAL A 49 -3.27 -6.28 -5.16
N GLY A 50 -2.11 -6.90 -5.13
CA GLY A 50 -0.85 -6.16 -5.27
C GLY A 50 0.35 -6.86 -4.65
N SER A 51 1.44 -6.09 -4.59
CA SER A 51 2.70 -6.51 -3.98
C SER A 51 2.97 -5.73 -2.69
N TYR A 52 3.40 -6.46 -1.67
CA TYR A 52 3.72 -5.93 -0.35
C TYR A 52 5.20 -6.17 -0.11
N TYR A 53 5.94 -5.14 0.26
CA TYR A 53 7.39 -5.22 0.47
C TYR A 53 7.69 -4.95 1.94
N ASN A 54 8.43 -5.85 2.57
CA ASN A 54 8.85 -5.75 3.96
C ASN A 54 10.25 -5.13 4.04
N ALA A 55 10.42 -4.15 4.92
CA ALA A 55 11.73 -3.55 5.21
C ALA A 55 11.80 -2.90 6.59
N THR A 56 12.96 -2.33 6.87
CA THR A 56 13.09 -1.22 7.82
C THR A 56 13.11 0.09 7.04
N ALA A 57 12.24 1.04 7.39
CA ALA A 57 12.28 2.40 6.88
C ALA A 57 13.14 3.28 7.79
N GLU A 58 13.93 4.15 7.18
CA GLU A 58 14.68 5.21 7.87
C GLU A 58 13.98 6.55 7.65
N VAL A 59 13.78 7.30 8.72
CA VAL A 59 13.14 8.61 8.70
C VAL A 59 14.10 9.62 9.32
N ASP A 60 14.55 10.57 8.51
CA ASP A 60 15.36 11.70 8.96
C ASP A 60 14.49 12.94 9.06
N VAL A 61 14.75 13.75 10.07
CA VAL A 61 14.06 15.03 10.29
C VAL A 61 15.07 16.14 10.54
N GLU A 62 14.77 17.32 10.01
CA GLU A 62 15.53 18.55 10.23
C GLU A 62 14.56 19.67 10.58
N PHE A 63 14.71 20.30 11.75
CA PHE A 63 13.80 21.37 12.18
C PHE A 63 14.15 22.69 11.50
N ALA A 64 13.13 23.38 10.97
CA ALA A 64 13.28 24.70 10.38
C ALA A 64 12.95 25.81 11.38
N TYR A 65 11.74 25.79 11.97
CA TYR A 65 11.27 26.80 12.92
C TYR A 65 10.17 26.24 13.83
N GLN A 66 9.86 26.99 14.89
CA GLN A 66 8.77 26.70 15.81
C GLN A 66 7.55 27.58 15.49
N TYR A 67 6.34 27.14 15.81
CA TYR A 67 5.11 27.92 15.67
C TYR A 67 4.64 28.24 14.24
N LEU A 68 4.87 29.45 13.71
CA LEU A 68 4.22 29.92 12.47
C LEU A 68 5.20 30.30 11.38
N THR A 69 6.30 30.97 11.70
CA THR A 69 7.13 31.64 10.70
C THR A 69 8.61 31.28 10.86
N PRO A 70 9.42 31.41 9.80
CA PRO A 70 10.88 31.26 9.91
C PRO A 70 11.56 32.21 10.91
N SER A 71 10.88 33.28 11.36
CA SER A 71 11.39 34.17 12.40
C SER A 71 11.30 33.58 13.82
N ASP A 72 10.47 32.57 14.00
CA ASP A 72 10.27 31.88 15.27
C ASP A 72 11.33 30.78 15.44
N GLU A 73 12.44 31.12 16.08
CA GLU A 73 13.55 30.19 16.24
C GLU A 73 13.17 28.89 16.98
N VAL A 74 13.67 27.76 16.47
CA VAL A 74 13.63 26.47 17.18
C VAL A 74 14.37 26.58 18.53
N CYS A 75 13.84 25.97 19.58
CA CYS A 75 14.53 25.90 20.88
C CYS A 75 15.85 25.11 20.83
N THR A 76 16.71 25.32 21.81
CA THR A 76 18.05 24.71 21.86
C THR A 76 18.01 23.18 21.88
N GLU A 77 17.04 22.60 22.58
CA GLU A 77 16.85 21.16 22.72
C GLU A 77 16.60 20.49 21.36
N LEU A 78 15.75 21.11 20.53
CA LEU A 78 15.43 20.61 19.19
C LEU A 78 16.49 21.00 18.15
N LYS A 79 17.11 22.18 18.26
CA LYS A 79 18.24 22.59 17.39
C LYS A 79 19.40 21.61 17.45
N ASN A 80 19.65 21.04 18.64
CA ASN A 80 20.72 20.06 18.86
C ASN A 80 20.26 18.60 18.68
N PHE A 81 18.99 18.38 18.34
CA PHE A 81 18.45 17.04 18.15
C PHE A 81 18.60 16.63 16.68
N THR A 82 19.46 15.64 16.45
CA THR A 82 19.59 14.99 15.16
C THR A 82 19.45 13.49 15.38
N THR A 83 18.50 12.87 14.68
CA THR A 83 18.27 11.44 14.77
C THR A 83 17.73 10.91 13.45
N THR A 84 17.94 9.61 13.25
CA THR A 84 17.26 8.81 12.23
C THR A 84 16.34 7.85 12.96
N PHE A 85 15.03 8.00 12.79
CA PHE A 85 14.08 7.02 13.30
C PHE A 85 14.08 5.79 12.38
N LYS A 86 13.98 4.60 12.98
CA LYS A 86 13.92 3.34 12.25
C LYS A 86 12.64 2.61 12.57
N TYR A 87 11.85 2.28 11.56
CA TYR A 87 10.57 1.60 11.73
C TYR A 87 10.57 0.29 10.94
N ASP A 88 10.03 -0.77 11.52
CA ASP A 88 9.55 -1.87 10.70
C ASP A 88 8.46 -1.32 9.79
N ALA A 89 8.53 -1.63 8.50
CA ALA A 89 7.72 -0.98 7.50
C ALA A 89 7.26 -1.95 6.42
N ILE A 90 6.05 -1.68 5.91
CA ILE A 90 5.49 -2.34 4.74
C ILE A 90 5.14 -1.29 3.71
N LEU A 91 5.72 -1.42 2.52
CA LEU A 91 5.29 -0.68 1.35
C LEU A 91 4.28 -1.53 0.58
N SER A 92 3.06 -1.04 0.44
CA SER A 92 2.03 -1.65 -0.40
C SER A 92 2.03 -0.96 -1.75
N VAL A 93 2.16 -1.72 -2.84
CA VAL A 93 1.96 -1.27 -4.22
C VAL A 93 0.84 -2.11 -4.82
N LEU A 94 -0.28 -1.48 -5.09
CA LEU A 94 -1.56 -2.15 -5.28
C LEU A 94 -2.16 -1.85 -6.64
N GLU A 95 -2.96 -2.82 -7.09
CA GLU A 95 -3.78 -2.66 -8.27
C GLU A 95 -4.76 -1.50 -8.08
N ARG A 96 -5.01 -0.79 -9.17
CA ARG A 96 -5.99 0.29 -9.18
C ARG A 96 -7.41 -0.29 -9.31
N GLY A 97 -8.32 0.13 -8.45
CA GLY A 97 -9.74 -0.20 -8.54
C GLY A 97 -10.57 0.73 -9.42
N THR A 98 -11.79 0.31 -9.72
CA THR A 98 -12.80 1.11 -10.43
C THR A 98 -13.27 2.33 -9.63
N TRP A 99 -13.06 2.32 -8.32
CA TRP A 99 -13.34 3.41 -7.40
C TRP A 99 -12.26 4.51 -7.41
N ASN A 100 -11.09 4.27 -7.99
CA ASN A 100 -10.09 5.30 -8.15
C ASN A 100 -10.52 6.23 -9.30
N GLY A 101 -10.65 7.52 -9.01
CA GLY A 101 -11.08 8.55 -9.95
C GLY A 101 -9.95 9.35 -10.60
N GLY A 102 -8.71 9.26 -10.11
CA GLY A 102 -7.57 10.01 -10.68
C GLY A 102 -6.91 9.29 -11.86
N ASN A 103 -5.66 9.58 -12.20
CA ASN A 103 -5.00 9.03 -13.39
C ASN A 103 -3.78 8.14 -13.09
N ASN A 104 -3.46 7.95 -11.81
CA ASN A 104 -2.34 7.11 -11.41
C ASN A 104 -2.55 5.65 -11.82
N SER A 105 -1.47 4.98 -12.24
CA SER A 105 -1.52 3.59 -12.71
C SER A 105 -1.65 2.56 -11.59
N VAL A 106 -1.29 2.94 -10.36
CA VAL A 106 -1.28 2.07 -9.18
C VAL A 106 -1.75 2.87 -7.97
N ILE A 107 -2.00 2.19 -6.86
CA ILE A 107 -2.09 2.79 -5.54
C ILE A 107 -0.82 2.42 -4.77
N PHE A 108 -0.31 3.31 -3.93
CA PHE A 108 0.69 2.94 -2.94
C PHE A 108 0.40 3.57 -1.59
N TRP A 109 0.85 2.92 -0.54
CA TRP A 109 0.98 3.52 0.77
C TRP A 109 2.14 2.89 1.53
N LEU A 110 2.82 3.70 2.34
CA LEU A 110 3.83 3.22 3.27
C LEU A 110 3.19 3.11 4.65
N THR A 111 3.37 1.97 5.30
CA THR A 111 2.92 1.73 6.67
C THR A 111 4.14 1.54 7.56
N LEU A 112 4.28 2.37 8.59
CA LEU A 112 5.29 2.25 9.62
C LEU A 112 4.66 1.64 10.86
N MET A 113 5.28 0.58 11.37
CA MET A 113 4.81 -0.15 12.53
C MET A 113 5.29 0.51 13.84
N PRO A 114 4.57 0.31 14.95
CA PRO A 114 5.02 0.76 16.25
C PRO A 114 6.40 0.19 16.60
N GLN A 115 7.27 1.01 17.18
CA GLN A 115 8.56 0.58 17.71
C GLN A 115 8.38 -0.16 19.05
N THR A 116 7.81 -1.36 19.00
CA THR A 116 7.61 -2.22 20.18
C THR A 116 8.69 -3.28 20.32
N SER A 117 8.83 -3.87 21.50
CA SER A 117 9.81 -4.95 21.77
C SER A 117 9.50 -6.27 21.04
N SER A 118 8.27 -6.43 20.54
CA SER A 118 7.82 -7.58 19.76
C SER A 118 7.42 -7.14 18.34
N PRO A 119 7.65 -7.98 17.32
CA PRO A 119 7.21 -7.70 15.95
C PRO A 119 5.70 -7.43 15.90
N PHE A 120 5.30 -6.39 15.19
CA PHE A 120 3.90 -6.03 15.03
C PHE A 120 3.23 -6.94 14.00
N ASN A 121 2.14 -7.60 14.39
CA ASN A 121 1.42 -8.51 13.51
C ASN A 121 0.30 -7.78 12.74
N VAL A 122 0.58 -7.37 11.50
CA VAL A 122 -0.40 -6.68 10.63
C VAL A 122 -1.58 -7.55 10.21
N THR A 123 -1.42 -8.87 10.15
CA THR A 123 -2.50 -9.81 9.82
C THR A 123 -3.61 -9.81 10.88
N SER A 124 -3.29 -9.41 12.11
CA SER A 124 -4.27 -9.31 13.20
C SER A 124 -5.06 -8.00 13.21
N LEU A 125 -4.77 -7.09 12.29
CA LEU A 125 -5.43 -5.80 12.22
C LEU A 125 -6.92 -5.96 11.87
N PRO A 126 -7.82 -5.26 12.58
CA PRO A 126 -9.24 -5.26 12.25
C PRO A 126 -9.49 -4.41 11.01
N GLN A 127 -10.59 -4.67 10.30
CA GLN A 127 -11.08 -3.93 9.13
C GLN A 127 -11.01 -2.39 9.25
N ASP A 128 -11.11 -1.86 10.47
CA ASP A 128 -11.11 -0.43 10.74
C ASP A 128 -9.75 0.15 11.14
N PHE A 129 -8.66 -0.60 10.99
CA PHE A 129 -7.32 -0.22 11.46
C PHE A 129 -6.83 1.13 10.92
N MET A 130 -7.24 1.50 9.71
CA MET A 130 -6.84 2.77 9.07
C MET A 130 -7.44 4.01 9.74
N TYR A 131 -8.65 3.92 10.32
CA TYR A 131 -9.36 5.08 10.88
C TYR A 131 -9.65 4.97 12.38
N LYS A 132 -9.58 3.77 12.96
CA LYS A 132 -9.64 3.57 14.42
C LYS A 132 -8.26 3.43 15.01
N SER A 133 -7.67 4.57 15.39
CA SER A 133 -6.54 4.75 16.33
C SER A 133 -5.64 3.53 16.54
N SER A 134 -5.21 2.89 15.45
CA SER A 134 -4.16 1.89 15.53
C SER A 134 -2.88 2.68 15.77
N ASN A 135 -1.91 2.11 16.48
CA ASN A 135 -0.60 2.76 16.66
C ASN A 135 0.22 2.77 15.34
N LEU A 136 -0.43 2.51 14.19
CA LEU A 136 0.16 2.54 12.87
C LEU A 136 0.35 3.97 12.41
N SER A 137 1.39 4.13 11.62
CA SER A 137 1.81 5.39 11.05
C SER A 137 1.79 5.24 9.54
N PHE A 138 0.98 6.06 8.86
CA PHE A 138 0.87 6.11 7.40
C PHE A 138 1.48 7.41 6.90
N PRO A 139 2.82 7.50 6.77
CA PRO A 139 3.49 8.73 6.34
C PRO A 139 2.98 9.29 5.04
N ILE A 140 2.63 8.40 4.12
CA ILE A 140 2.27 8.72 2.77
C ILE A 140 1.33 7.65 2.22
N TYR A 141 0.30 8.10 1.51
CA TYR A 141 -0.57 7.24 0.70
C TYR A 141 -1.04 7.99 -0.55
N SER A 142 -1.08 7.31 -1.70
CA SER A 142 -1.41 7.93 -2.99
C SER A 142 -2.90 8.11 -3.23
N ALA A 143 -3.72 7.32 -2.55
CA ALA A 143 -5.18 7.40 -2.51
C ALA A 143 -5.62 7.09 -1.08
N ASP A 144 -6.68 7.77 -0.62
CA ASP A 144 -7.26 7.51 0.70
C ASP A 144 -7.69 6.02 0.77
N PRO A 145 -7.16 5.22 1.71
CA PRO A 145 -7.48 3.79 1.82
C PRO A 145 -8.93 3.49 2.22
N THR A 146 -9.64 4.49 2.76
CA THR A 146 -11.04 4.37 3.17
C THR A 146 -11.88 5.56 2.70
N PRO A 147 -11.89 5.86 1.40
CA PRO A 147 -12.43 7.10 0.93
C PRO A 147 -13.96 7.13 1.12
N GLY A 148 -14.45 8.25 1.64
CA GLY A 148 -15.86 8.38 2.04
C GLY A 148 -16.22 7.67 3.36
N GLY A 149 -15.23 7.18 4.11
CA GLY A 149 -15.40 6.60 5.45
C GLY A 149 -15.79 5.12 5.46
N TYR A 150 -15.63 4.42 4.33
CA TYR A 150 -15.93 3.00 4.20
C TYR A 150 -14.66 2.20 3.88
N TRP A 151 -14.50 1.07 4.57
CA TRP A 151 -13.55 0.04 4.18
C TRP A 151 -14.02 -0.64 2.90
N ARG A 152 -13.13 -0.78 1.90
CA ARG A 152 -13.46 -1.17 0.52
C ARG A 152 -14.49 -0.20 -0.10
N PRO A 153 -14.02 0.93 -0.66
CA PRO A 153 -14.91 1.94 -1.24
C PRO A 153 -15.91 1.39 -2.26
N HIS A 154 -17.13 1.94 -2.22
CA HIS A 154 -18.24 1.55 -3.08
C HIS A 154 -18.55 2.61 -4.14
N ASN A 155 -18.89 2.17 -5.37
CA ASN A 155 -19.62 2.86 -6.47
C ASN A 155 -19.34 4.36 -6.72
N LYS A 156 -18.29 4.92 -6.14
CA LYS A 156 -17.92 6.33 -6.21
C LYS A 156 -16.45 6.40 -6.57
N ALA A 157 -16.17 7.25 -7.54
CA ALA A 157 -14.81 7.59 -7.92
C ALA A 157 -14.27 8.63 -6.95
N PHE A 158 -13.12 8.36 -6.32
CA PHE A 158 -12.45 9.28 -5.41
C PHE A 158 -11.12 9.78 -6.01
N PRO A 159 -10.77 11.06 -5.81
CA PRO A 159 -9.58 11.63 -6.41
C PRO A 159 -8.30 11.06 -5.80
N ASP A 160 -7.24 10.99 -6.61
CA ASP A 160 -5.90 10.68 -6.11
C ASP A 160 -5.40 11.80 -5.19
N LYS A 161 -4.54 11.44 -4.23
CA LYS A 161 -3.79 12.38 -3.38
C LYS A 161 -2.45 12.76 -3.99
N PHE A 162 -1.94 11.96 -4.91
CA PHE A 162 -0.69 12.21 -5.63
C PHE A 162 -0.94 12.28 -7.13
N ASN A 163 -0.05 12.99 -7.83
CA ASN A 163 0.05 12.90 -9.27
C ASN A 163 1.44 12.40 -9.60
N PHE A 164 1.51 11.17 -10.11
CA PHE A 164 2.78 10.57 -10.50
C PHE A 164 2.71 9.97 -11.88
N THR A 165 3.89 9.86 -12.50
CA THR A 165 4.07 9.12 -13.74
C THR A 165 4.75 7.80 -13.43
N THR A 166 4.18 6.72 -13.95
CA THR A 166 4.78 5.39 -13.90
C THR A 166 5.37 5.06 -15.26
N THR A 167 6.61 4.61 -15.27
CA THR A 167 7.32 4.19 -16.49
C THR A 167 8.02 2.87 -16.24
N GLN A 168 8.04 2.00 -17.25
CA GLN A 168 8.87 0.81 -17.19
C GLN A 168 10.31 1.16 -17.57
N VAL A 169 11.27 0.74 -16.76
CA VAL A 169 12.70 0.88 -17.05
C VAL A 169 13.22 -0.33 -17.83
N SER A 170 14.41 -0.22 -18.41
CA SER A 170 14.98 -1.25 -19.30
C SER A 170 15.16 -2.63 -18.66
N SER A 171 15.19 -2.72 -17.32
CA SER A 171 15.25 -3.98 -16.58
C SER A 171 13.90 -4.70 -16.47
N GLY A 172 12.80 -4.09 -16.91
CA GLY A 172 11.43 -4.57 -16.70
C GLY A 172 10.78 -4.06 -15.41
N ALA A 173 11.58 -3.54 -14.47
CA ALA A 173 11.09 -2.88 -13.27
C ALA A 173 10.29 -1.61 -13.60
N TYR A 174 9.46 -1.17 -12.67
CA TYR A 174 8.68 0.05 -12.80
C TYR A 174 9.29 1.16 -11.96
N SER A 175 9.28 2.38 -12.48
CA SER A 175 9.67 3.60 -11.78
C SER A 175 8.50 4.56 -11.73
N LEU A 176 8.25 5.10 -10.54
CA LEU A 176 7.21 6.07 -10.25
C LEU A 176 7.86 7.33 -9.68
N ASN A 177 7.53 8.49 -10.24
CA ASN A 177 7.92 9.79 -9.70
C ASN A 177 6.71 10.72 -9.70
N GLY A 178 6.52 11.47 -8.61
CA GLY A 178 5.44 12.44 -8.54
C GLY A 178 5.43 13.28 -7.27
N THR A 179 4.39 14.09 -7.16
CA THR A 179 4.20 15.04 -6.05
C THR A 179 2.77 14.97 -5.54
N VAL A 180 2.55 15.38 -4.28
CA VAL A 180 1.19 15.47 -3.74
C VAL A 180 0.34 16.46 -4.55
N LEU A 181 -0.94 16.16 -4.70
CA LEU A 181 -1.92 17.03 -5.31
C LEU A 181 -2.48 18.02 -4.29
N ASN A 182 -2.37 19.32 -4.59
CA ASN A 182 -3.00 20.37 -3.79
C ASN A 182 -4.50 20.49 -4.11
N ASN A 183 -5.29 19.52 -3.63
CA ASN A 183 -6.71 19.42 -3.98
C ASN A 183 -7.65 20.22 -3.06
N GLY A 184 -7.13 21.04 -2.13
CA GLY A 184 -7.95 21.84 -1.21
C GLY A 184 -8.76 21.06 -0.16
N ASP A 185 -8.89 19.74 -0.31
CA ASP A 185 -9.41 18.84 0.71
C ASP A 185 -8.43 18.79 1.89
N GLY A 186 -8.87 19.26 3.06
CA GLY A 186 -8.09 19.28 4.30
C GLY A 186 -7.70 17.90 4.86
N GLY A 187 -7.89 16.82 4.11
CA GLY A 187 -7.40 15.49 4.44
C GLY A 187 -5.91 15.38 4.11
N SER A 188 -5.07 15.29 5.14
CA SER A 188 -3.63 15.05 5.02
C SER A 188 -3.37 13.69 4.38
N ALA A 189 -2.55 13.63 3.32
CA ALA A 189 -2.07 12.37 2.73
C ALA A 189 -1.07 11.61 3.63
N SER A 190 -1.07 11.91 4.93
CA SER A 190 -0.09 11.53 5.93
C SER A 190 -0.71 11.51 7.33
N GLY A 191 -0.36 10.51 8.14
CA GLY A 191 -0.63 10.46 9.56
C GLY A 191 0.44 9.67 10.30
N TRP A 192 1.15 10.32 11.23
CA TRP A 192 2.17 9.69 12.08
C TRP A 192 1.84 9.84 13.55
N GLY A 193 1.85 8.72 14.26
CA GLY A 193 1.67 8.63 15.70
C GLY A 193 2.97 8.35 16.44
N ASN A 194 3.07 8.92 17.66
CA ASN A 194 4.03 8.54 18.70
C ASN A 194 5.52 8.65 18.28
N VAL A 195 5.92 9.81 17.74
CA VAL A 195 7.33 10.11 17.47
C VAL A 195 7.96 10.72 18.72
N THR A 196 8.93 10.06 19.33
CA THR A 196 9.55 10.55 20.58
C THR A 196 10.75 11.46 20.27
N MET A 197 10.66 12.72 20.69
CA MET A 197 11.66 13.78 20.51
C MET A 197 11.71 14.69 21.74
N PRO A 198 12.83 15.38 22.03
CA PRO A 198 12.86 16.33 23.14
C PRO A 198 11.87 17.49 22.90
N THR A 199 11.28 18.02 23.96
CA THR A 199 10.39 19.18 23.89
C THR A 199 11.00 20.43 24.49
N CYS A 200 10.66 21.60 23.95
CA CYS A 200 11.13 22.90 24.43
C CYS A 200 10.59 23.29 25.82
N ASN A 201 9.43 22.74 26.21
CA ASN A 201 8.85 22.95 27.53
C ASN A 201 8.31 21.64 28.09
N SER A 202 9.22 20.89 28.72
CA SER A 202 8.92 19.58 29.31
C SER A 202 8.15 19.66 30.62
N THR A 203 7.73 20.86 31.07
CA THR A 203 6.82 21.02 32.21
C THR A 203 5.37 20.96 31.74
N GLU A 204 5.08 21.41 30.52
CA GLU A 204 3.72 21.42 29.96
C GLU A 204 3.48 20.33 28.91
N TRP A 205 4.52 19.96 28.16
CA TRP A 205 4.42 19.03 27.04
C TRP A 205 5.19 17.74 27.31
N THR A 206 4.75 16.65 26.68
CA THR A 206 5.48 15.38 26.65
C THR A 206 6.49 15.39 25.52
N ASN A 207 7.37 14.39 25.51
CA ASN A 207 8.30 14.14 24.41
C ASN A 207 7.65 13.37 23.25
N ASP A 208 6.35 13.09 23.30
CA ASP A 208 5.66 12.33 22.26
C ASP A 208 4.95 13.30 21.33
N TYR A 209 5.25 13.20 20.03
CA TYR A 209 4.72 14.07 19.00
C TYR A 209 3.73 13.34 18.09
N ARG A 210 2.68 14.07 17.71
CA ARG A 210 1.91 13.78 16.51
C ARG A 210 2.59 14.47 15.35
N PHE A 211 2.71 13.77 14.24
CA PHE A 211 3.49 14.22 13.10
C PHE A 211 2.67 14.02 11.82
N SER A 212 2.85 14.90 10.84
CA SER A 212 2.20 14.80 9.54
C SER A 212 3.05 15.49 8.49
N MET A 213 3.19 14.87 7.32
CA MET A 213 3.70 15.57 6.14
C MET A 213 2.66 16.57 5.64
N THR A 214 3.12 17.76 5.28
CA THR A 214 2.21 18.84 4.86
C THR A 214 1.80 18.63 3.41
N SER A 215 0.53 18.34 3.16
CA SER A 215 0.01 18.12 1.80
C SER A 215 -0.67 19.34 1.18
N SER A 216 -0.73 20.45 1.90
CA SER A 216 -1.32 21.71 1.43
C SER A 216 -0.54 22.90 1.98
N ARG A 217 -0.57 24.00 1.22
CA ARG A 217 0.03 25.26 1.66
C ARG A 217 -0.91 25.90 2.68
N SER A 218 -0.46 26.02 3.92
CA SER A 218 -1.19 26.69 5.00
C SER A 218 -0.38 27.86 5.53
N TYR A 219 -0.85 28.48 6.63
CA TYR A 219 -0.14 29.56 7.30
C TYR A 219 1.29 29.19 7.71
N ILE A 220 1.59 27.89 7.91
CA ILE A 220 2.95 27.45 8.21
C ILE A 220 3.90 27.74 7.04
N ALA A 221 3.40 27.77 5.81
CA ALA A 221 4.19 28.01 4.61
C ALA A 221 4.18 29.49 4.16
N GLU A 222 3.65 30.39 5.00
CA GLU A 222 3.73 31.83 4.78
C GLU A 222 5.17 32.29 5.06
N ASP A 223 5.70 33.13 4.16
CA ASP A 223 7.06 33.69 4.24
C ASP A 223 8.20 32.66 4.35
N TRP A 224 7.94 31.41 3.96
CA TRP A 224 8.97 30.36 3.89
C TRP A 224 9.29 29.99 2.43
N ASP A 225 10.42 30.49 1.95
CA ASP A 225 10.87 30.32 0.56
C ASP A 225 11.25 28.87 0.22
N ASP A 226 11.70 28.09 1.21
CA ASP A 226 12.11 26.69 1.03
C ASP A 226 10.95 25.69 1.17
N TYR A 227 9.71 26.16 1.30
CA TYR A 227 8.55 25.28 1.36
C TYR A 227 8.43 24.42 0.11
N MET A 228 8.27 23.11 0.31
CA MET A 228 8.06 22.14 -0.76
C MET A 228 6.87 21.23 -0.47
N TYR A 229 6.23 20.78 -1.54
CA TYR A 229 5.26 19.70 -1.46
C TYR A 229 5.98 18.35 -1.32
N PRO A 230 5.37 17.35 -0.66
CA PRO A 230 5.88 15.98 -0.64
C PRO A 230 6.11 15.46 -2.06
N GLU A 231 7.35 15.05 -2.32
CA GLU A 231 7.81 14.42 -3.54
C GLU A 231 8.09 12.94 -3.27
N VAL A 232 7.71 12.09 -4.21
CA VAL A 232 7.92 10.64 -4.13
C VAL A 232 8.72 10.16 -5.32
N SER A 233 9.72 9.32 -5.04
CA SER A 233 10.43 8.52 -6.03
C SER A 233 10.41 7.06 -5.61
N MET A 234 9.99 6.19 -6.52
CA MET A 234 9.90 4.76 -6.26
C MET A 234 10.41 3.96 -7.46
N GLN A 235 11.05 2.84 -7.17
CA GLN A 235 11.34 1.80 -8.15
C GLN A 235 10.99 0.45 -7.55
N PHE A 236 10.21 -0.37 -8.27
CA PHE A 236 9.78 -1.68 -7.79
C PHE A 236 9.71 -2.72 -8.91
N ASP A 237 9.89 -3.97 -8.54
CA ASP A 237 9.78 -5.14 -9.42
C ASP A 237 9.20 -6.34 -8.66
N ASP A 238 9.25 -7.54 -9.25
CA ASP A 238 8.71 -8.76 -8.66
C ASP A 238 9.45 -9.22 -7.38
N LYS A 239 10.50 -8.52 -6.94
CA LYS A 239 11.37 -8.94 -5.83
C LYS A 239 11.64 -7.84 -4.82
N THR A 240 11.78 -6.60 -5.27
CA THR A 240 12.29 -5.50 -4.45
C THR A 240 11.56 -4.21 -4.75
N ALA A 241 11.53 -3.33 -3.75
CA ALA A 241 11.05 -1.97 -3.92
C ALA A 241 11.92 -0.99 -3.14
N ASN A 242 12.26 0.11 -3.79
CA ASN A 242 12.92 1.25 -3.18
C ASN A 242 11.99 2.44 -3.26
N LEU A 243 11.87 3.19 -2.16
CA LEU A 243 11.04 4.37 -2.05
C LEU A 243 11.82 5.46 -1.31
N THR A 244 11.81 6.66 -1.87
CA THR A 244 12.20 7.89 -1.20
C THR A 244 11.02 8.85 -1.17
N VAL A 245 10.83 9.50 -0.04
CA VAL A 245 9.84 10.56 0.13
C VAL A 245 10.52 11.73 0.81
N ASP A 246 10.49 12.88 0.16
CA ASP A 246 11.04 14.12 0.70
C ASP A 246 9.91 15.13 0.83
N GLY A 247 9.93 15.93 1.89
CA GLY A 247 8.93 16.98 2.04
C GLY A 247 9.06 17.74 3.35
N ILE A 248 8.00 18.48 3.65
CA ILE A 248 7.87 19.23 4.89
C ILE A 248 7.00 18.47 5.88
N PHE A 249 7.40 18.49 7.14
CA PHE A 249 6.58 18.02 8.24
C PHE A 249 6.09 19.15 9.13
N TYR A 250 4.95 18.87 9.77
CA TYR A 250 4.42 19.58 10.91
C TYR A 250 4.27 18.60 12.06
N ALA A 251 4.74 18.99 13.25
CA ALA A 251 4.62 18.16 14.44
C ALA A 251 4.15 18.96 15.65
N LYS A 252 3.38 18.30 16.52
CA LYS A 252 2.87 18.87 17.76
C LYS A 252 2.99 17.85 18.91
N PRO A 253 3.60 18.21 20.05
CA PRO A 253 3.70 17.31 21.17
C PRO A 253 2.36 17.14 21.88
N HIS A 254 2.21 16.02 22.57
CA HIS A 254 1.10 15.81 23.48
C HIS A 254 1.27 16.68 24.72
N ARG A 255 0.16 17.25 25.21
CA ARG A 255 0.17 17.98 26.49
C ARG A 255 0.23 16.98 27.63
N GLN A 256 0.94 17.31 28.71
CA GLN A 256 0.93 16.47 29.90
C GLN A 256 -0.48 16.35 30.48
N SER A 257 -0.80 15.16 30.99
CA SER A 257 -2.13 14.81 31.50
C SER A 257 -2.54 15.57 32.75
N ASN A 258 -1.58 16.07 33.53
CA ASN A 258 -1.78 16.87 34.74
C ASN A 258 -2.02 18.36 34.46
N MET A 259 -1.84 18.83 33.22
CA MET A 259 -2.02 20.23 32.85
C MET A 259 -3.49 20.54 32.59
N THR A 260 -4.00 21.56 33.28
CA THR A 260 -5.37 22.06 33.12
C THR A 260 -5.34 23.54 32.69
N GLY A 261 -6.36 24.01 31.97
CA GLY A 261 -6.42 25.39 31.45
C GLY A 261 -5.80 25.54 30.05
N GLN A 262 -5.64 26.77 29.57
CA GLN A 262 -4.97 27.03 28.27
C GLN A 262 -3.44 26.94 28.41
N PRO A 263 -2.70 26.63 27.34
CA PRO A 263 -1.25 26.62 27.38
C PRO A 263 -0.63 27.94 27.82
N VAL A 264 0.43 27.88 28.63
CA VAL A 264 1.13 29.06 29.15
C VAL A 264 2.58 29.02 28.66
N GLY A 265 2.92 29.86 27.70
CA GLY A 265 4.31 29.97 27.21
C GLY A 265 4.51 29.60 25.74
N GLY A 266 3.57 29.98 24.88
CA GLY A 266 3.70 29.80 23.43
C GLY A 266 3.10 28.49 22.91
N VAL A 267 3.35 28.24 21.64
CA VAL A 267 2.71 27.19 20.85
C VAL A 267 3.80 26.14 20.52
N PRO A 268 3.63 24.87 20.92
CA PRO A 268 4.69 23.86 20.87
C PRO A 268 4.90 23.21 19.50
N GLU A 269 4.15 23.66 18.51
CA GLU A 269 4.21 23.24 17.12
C GLU A 269 5.59 23.47 16.52
N VAL A 270 6.09 22.53 15.74
CA VAL A 270 7.37 22.64 15.04
C VAL A 270 7.22 22.18 13.60
N VAL A 271 8.00 22.81 12.72
CA VAL A 271 7.97 22.58 11.28
C VAL A 271 9.39 22.33 10.81
N GLY A 272 9.55 21.49 9.80
CA GLY A 272 10.85 21.15 9.25
C GLY A 272 10.81 20.26 8.02
N PHE A 273 11.97 19.79 7.62
CA PHE A 273 12.15 18.86 6.51
C PHE A 273 12.12 17.41 7.01
N VAL A 274 11.54 16.53 6.21
CA VAL A 274 11.52 15.10 6.48
C VAL A 274 11.93 14.34 5.22
N SER A 275 12.78 13.33 5.40
CA SER A 275 13.15 12.38 4.36
C SER A 275 12.86 10.97 4.85
N VAL A 276 12.11 10.20 4.06
CA VAL A 276 11.80 8.80 4.33
C VAL A 276 12.48 7.94 3.28
N ARG A 277 13.23 6.94 3.72
CA ARG A 277 13.98 6.02 2.87
C ARG A 277 13.56 4.59 3.19
N PHE A 278 13.18 3.85 2.16
CA PHE A 278 12.72 2.47 2.26
C PHE A 278 13.37 1.64 1.14
N ALA A 279 13.87 0.46 1.50
CA ALA A 279 14.44 -0.51 0.57
C ALA A 279 14.04 -1.91 1.05
N GLY A 280 13.01 -2.47 0.41
CA GLY A 280 12.35 -3.68 0.86
C GLY A 280 12.42 -4.83 -0.13
N VAL A 281 12.08 -6.01 0.40
CA VAL A 281 11.95 -7.26 -0.36
C VAL A 281 10.48 -7.67 -0.33
N VAL A 282 9.99 -8.23 -1.43
CA VAL A 282 8.62 -8.70 -1.56
C VAL A 282 8.29 -9.74 -0.49
N ASP A 283 7.12 -9.61 0.10
CA ASP A 283 6.48 -10.65 0.90
C ASP A 283 5.77 -11.60 -0.05
N GLU A 284 6.49 -12.62 -0.53
CA GLU A 284 5.91 -13.61 -1.44
C GLU A 284 4.70 -14.32 -0.83
N TYR A 285 4.58 -14.41 0.50
CA TYR A 285 3.45 -15.11 1.11
C TYR A 285 2.15 -14.31 0.99
N HIS A 286 2.22 -12.98 1.05
CA HIS A 286 1.06 -12.09 1.00
C HIS A 286 0.93 -11.28 -0.30
N SER A 287 1.77 -11.51 -1.32
CA SER A 287 1.79 -10.72 -2.57
C SER A 287 1.29 -11.49 -3.79
N ASP A 288 0.50 -10.83 -4.63
CA ASP A 288 0.17 -11.33 -5.95
C ASP A 288 1.37 -11.20 -6.90
N ALA A 289 1.46 -12.07 -7.92
CA ALA A 289 2.57 -12.07 -8.85
C ALA A 289 2.51 -10.86 -9.79
N LEU A 290 3.52 -9.99 -9.73
CA LEU A 290 3.64 -8.80 -10.58
C LEU A 290 4.13 -9.19 -11.99
N SER A 291 3.40 -8.77 -13.02
CA SER A 291 3.84 -8.89 -14.42
C SER A 291 4.82 -7.79 -14.78
N LEU A 292 5.97 -8.16 -15.34
CA LEU A 292 7.00 -7.24 -15.84
C LEU A 292 6.99 -7.10 -17.37
N ASN A 293 5.94 -7.61 -18.05
CA ASN A 293 5.89 -7.65 -19.52
C ASN A 293 5.12 -6.47 -20.13
N GLU A 294 4.46 -5.66 -19.30
CA GLU A 294 3.56 -4.60 -19.73
C GLU A 294 4.13 -3.22 -19.41
N SER A 295 3.72 -2.19 -20.15
CA SER A 295 4.15 -0.81 -19.87
C SER A 295 3.54 -0.24 -18.58
N THR A 296 2.49 -0.89 -18.09
CA THR A 296 1.72 -0.51 -16.91
C THR A 296 1.74 -1.69 -15.94
N PRO A 297 1.96 -1.48 -14.63
CA PRO A 297 1.94 -2.56 -13.65
C PRO A 297 0.61 -3.31 -13.64
N SER A 298 0.67 -4.63 -13.65
CA SER A 298 -0.48 -5.54 -13.56
C SER A 298 -0.11 -6.78 -12.74
N TRP A 299 -1.09 -7.37 -12.06
CA TRP A 299 -0.89 -8.50 -11.16
C TRP A 299 -1.72 -9.71 -11.60
N GLU A 300 -1.09 -10.88 -11.56
CA GLU A 300 -1.81 -12.15 -11.63
C GLU A 300 -2.35 -12.48 -10.24
N ARG A 301 -3.67 -12.72 -10.13
CA ARG A 301 -4.33 -13.06 -8.87
C ARG A 301 -3.85 -14.45 -8.40
N THR A 302 -2.97 -14.48 -7.41
CA THR A 302 -2.36 -15.72 -6.92
C THR A 302 -2.62 -15.95 -5.43
N VAL A 303 -2.87 -14.90 -4.65
CA VAL A 303 -3.19 -15.04 -3.22
C VAL A 303 -4.63 -15.53 -3.04
N GLY A 304 -4.80 -16.65 -2.32
CA GLY A 304 -6.09 -17.33 -2.20
C GLY A 304 -6.46 -18.19 -3.41
N PHE A 305 -5.56 -18.33 -4.38
CA PHE A 305 -5.74 -19.16 -5.56
C PHE A 305 -4.67 -20.27 -5.58
N GLU A 306 -5.02 -21.49 -5.99
CA GLU A 306 -4.11 -22.65 -6.01
C GLU A 306 -3.07 -22.59 -7.16
N SER A 307 -2.64 -21.39 -7.56
CA SER A 307 -1.76 -21.15 -8.71
C SER A 307 -0.31 -20.88 -8.31
N ASN A 308 -0.03 -20.51 -7.06
CA ASN A 308 1.32 -20.19 -6.60
C ASN A 308 1.66 -20.81 -5.23
N PRO A 309 2.65 -21.73 -5.16
CA PRO A 309 3.04 -22.39 -3.92
C PRO A 309 3.66 -21.49 -2.85
N SER A 310 4.15 -20.30 -3.22
CA SER A 310 4.71 -19.35 -2.25
C SER A 310 3.63 -18.57 -1.49
N ASN A 311 2.38 -18.53 -1.99
CA ASN A 311 1.32 -17.70 -1.43
C ASN A 311 0.49 -18.39 -0.34
N ILE A 312 -0.08 -17.57 0.54
CA ILE A 312 -1.16 -17.99 1.44
C ILE A 312 -2.39 -18.47 0.66
N GLY A 313 -3.05 -19.48 1.20
CA GLY A 313 -4.16 -20.17 0.55
C GLY A 313 -3.72 -21.27 -0.42
N TYR A 314 -2.41 -21.49 -0.62
CA TYR A 314 -1.92 -22.63 -1.38
C TYR A 314 -1.89 -23.90 -0.53
N GLY A 315 -2.64 -24.93 -0.94
CA GLY A 315 -2.55 -26.27 -0.36
C GLY A 315 -3.07 -26.40 1.09
N GLU A 316 -3.69 -25.37 1.68
CA GLU A 316 -4.36 -25.43 3.00
C GLU A 316 -5.71 -26.19 2.96
N SER A 317 -6.00 -26.88 1.86
CA SER A 317 -7.08 -27.85 1.75
C SER A 317 -6.77 -29.15 2.49
N ASP A 318 -6.53 -29.07 3.81
CA ASP A 318 -6.40 -30.25 4.70
C ASP A 318 -7.71 -31.05 4.84
N SER A 319 -8.77 -30.62 4.17
CA SER A 319 -9.82 -31.50 3.67
C SER A 319 -10.60 -30.83 2.52
N SER A 320 -10.08 -30.85 1.30
CA SER A 320 -10.81 -31.31 0.11
C SER A 320 -10.11 -30.92 -1.21
N ALA A 321 -9.81 -31.97 -1.99
CA ALA A 321 -9.69 -32.01 -3.45
C ALA A 321 -8.74 -31.03 -4.18
N GLY A 322 -7.52 -31.49 -4.52
CA GLY A 322 -6.83 -30.89 -5.67
C GLY A 322 -5.35 -31.17 -5.90
N LYS A 323 -4.81 -32.36 -5.67
CA LYS A 323 -3.51 -32.71 -6.28
C LYS A 323 -3.64 -32.73 -7.80
N MET A 324 -3.15 -31.71 -8.50
CA MET A 324 -2.63 -31.84 -9.87
C MET A 324 -1.38 -30.98 -10.05
N VAL A 325 -0.23 -31.51 -9.66
CA VAL A 325 1.03 -31.10 -10.29
C VAL A 325 0.98 -31.65 -11.73
N SER A 326 0.65 -30.77 -12.66
CA SER A 326 0.76 -30.97 -14.10
C SER A 326 2.24 -31.15 -14.47
N GLY A 327 2.65 -32.42 -14.56
CA GLY A 327 3.79 -32.81 -15.36
C GLY A 327 3.29 -33.61 -16.55
N SER A 328 3.32 -33.05 -17.76
CA SER A 328 3.79 -33.71 -19.00
C SER A 328 3.35 -32.95 -20.26
N ILE A 329 4.36 -32.40 -20.93
CA ILE A 329 4.65 -32.40 -22.37
C ILE A 329 3.55 -33.00 -23.29
N LEU A 330 3.18 -32.20 -24.29
CA LEU A 330 2.31 -32.51 -25.44
C LEU A 330 2.39 -33.96 -25.94
N THR A 331 1.24 -34.61 -26.03
CA THR A 331 1.02 -35.73 -26.96
C THR A 331 0.04 -35.30 -28.05
N PHE A 332 0.53 -35.28 -29.30
CA PHE A 332 -0.31 -35.15 -30.50
C PHE A 332 -1.17 -36.39 -30.66
N ILE A 333 -2.50 -36.25 -30.72
CA ILE A 333 -3.38 -37.29 -31.28
C ILE A 333 -3.69 -36.92 -32.73
N VAL A 334 -3.06 -37.65 -33.66
CA VAL A 334 -3.44 -37.68 -35.07
C VAL A 334 -4.65 -38.60 -35.21
N VAL A 335 -5.79 -38.08 -35.68
CA VAL A 335 -6.96 -38.88 -36.03
C VAL A 335 -6.87 -39.23 -37.52
N ILE A 336 -6.51 -40.48 -37.83
CA ILE A 336 -6.64 -41.05 -39.18
C ILE A 336 -8.08 -41.55 -39.35
N VAL A 337 -8.85 -40.93 -40.24
CA VAL A 337 -10.17 -41.42 -40.66
C VAL A 337 -9.99 -42.25 -41.94
N SER A 338 -10.03 -43.57 -41.81
CA SER A 338 -10.09 -44.50 -42.94
C SER A 338 -11.54 -44.73 -43.33
N VAL A 339 -11.95 -44.26 -44.51
CA VAL A 339 -13.24 -44.59 -45.13
C VAL A 339 -13.05 -45.80 -46.05
N THR A 340 -13.57 -46.96 -45.66
CA THR A 340 -13.74 -48.10 -46.58
C THR A 340 -15.16 -48.06 -47.14
N MET A 341 -15.30 -47.71 -48.42
CA MET A 341 -16.52 -47.93 -49.21
C MET A 341 -16.56 -49.37 -49.75
N PRO A 342 -17.71 -50.06 -49.76
CA PRO A 342 -17.90 -51.25 -50.58
C PRO A 342 -18.21 -50.83 -52.03
N LEU A 343 -17.48 -51.41 -52.98
CA LEU A 343 -17.80 -51.37 -54.41
C LEU A 343 -18.93 -52.36 -54.70
N PHE A 344 -19.81 -51.96 -55.62
CA PHE A 344 -20.90 -52.75 -56.20
C PHE A 344 -20.43 -54.07 -56.82
#